data_AF-A0A5J4VD46-F1
#
_entry.id   AF-A0A5J4VD46-F1
#
_cell.length_a   1.000
_cell.length_b   1.000
_cell.length_c   1.000
_cell.angle_alpha   90.00
_cell.angle_beta   90.00
_cell.angle_gamma   90.00
#
_symmetry.space_group_name_H-M   'P 1'
#
loop_
_entity.id
_entity.type
_entity.pdbx_description
1 polymer ?
#
loop_
_entity_poly.entity_id
_entity_poly.type
_entity_poly.pdbx_seq_one_letter_code
_entity_poly.pdbx_strand_id
1 'polypeptide(L)'
;MHIAALKSFCAFGKPEYRHLLFERGLIQKIVRNLKNSNDIVALDTVSAIYKIISAEWYIYNGQGLNPQFEVLESDGVINTLFEVGLRQGHTDQIKEASAECLSLLYQNRELPENMKEVVITQLKKELHAQNRANIKCSSRGLLCLAQNKVSRISKIGQGGQASVWLMQDNTTNQKTAWKELNYYTDQEKQNAHREAELMLQLSNNLKYPKSSSS
;
A
#
# COMPACT_ATOMS: atom_id res chain seq x y z
N MET A 1 12.32 -8.45 -23.93
CA MET A 1 13.19 -7.83 -22.94
C MET A 1 13.63 -8.89 -21.94
N HIS A 2 14.93 -9.10 -21.78
CA HIS A 2 15.46 -10.11 -20.84
C HIS A 2 15.23 -9.64 -19.40
N ILE A 3 14.78 -10.52 -18.51
CA ILE A 3 14.40 -10.13 -17.13
C ILE A 3 15.60 -9.55 -16.36
N ALA A 4 16.80 -10.10 -16.56
CA ALA A 4 18.01 -9.57 -15.94
C ALA A 4 18.38 -8.17 -16.45
N ALA A 5 18.14 -7.87 -17.74
CA ALA A 5 18.37 -6.53 -18.28
C ALA A 5 17.38 -5.52 -17.69
N LEU A 6 16.12 -5.95 -17.52
CA LEU A 6 15.10 -5.13 -16.87
C LEU A 6 15.44 -4.88 -15.40
N LYS A 7 15.87 -5.91 -14.65
CA LYS A 7 16.34 -5.75 -13.27
C LYS A 7 17.47 -4.73 -13.19
N SER A 8 18.48 -4.83 -14.05
CA SER A 8 19.60 -3.88 -14.07
C SER A 8 19.12 -2.46 -14.36
N PHE A 9 18.23 -2.28 -15.35
CA PHE A 9 17.63 -0.98 -15.62
C PHE A 9 16.88 -0.42 -14.41
N CYS A 10 16.06 -1.24 -13.75
CA CYS A 10 15.38 -0.85 -12.52
C CYS A 10 16.34 -0.58 -11.36
N ALA A 11 17.46 -1.29 -11.26
CA ALA A 11 18.43 -1.13 -10.17
C ALA A 11 19.21 0.18 -10.27
N PHE A 12 19.63 0.55 -11.48
CA PHE A 12 20.51 1.70 -11.72
C PHE A 12 19.79 2.94 -12.27
N GLY A 13 18.54 2.79 -12.74
CA GLY A 13 17.71 3.90 -13.21
C GLY A 13 17.23 4.80 -12.07
N LYS A 14 16.98 6.08 -12.37
CA LYS A 14 16.40 7.04 -11.43
C LYS A 14 14.93 6.69 -11.09
N PRO A 15 14.40 7.10 -9.93
CA PRO A 15 13.01 6.86 -9.54
C PRO A 15 11.98 7.26 -10.60
N GLU A 16 12.20 8.37 -11.31
CA GLU A 16 11.28 8.89 -12.34
C GLU A 16 11.15 7.92 -13.53
N TYR A 17 12.22 7.24 -13.91
CA TYR A 17 12.15 6.22 -14.96
C TYR A 17 11.37 4.99 -14.50
N ARG A 18 11.46 4.65 -13.21
CA ARG A 18 10.71 3.53 -12.64
C ARG A 18 9.23 3.85 -12.52
N HIS A 19 8.89 5.09 -12.17
CA HIS A 19 7.52 5.61 -12.24
C HIS A 19 6.95 5.48 -13.66
N LEU A 20 7.71 5.91 -14.68
CA LEU A 20 7.29 5.74 -16.08
C LEU A 20 7.08 4.27 -16.46
N LEU A 21 7.90 3.35 -15.95
CA LEU A 21 7.69 1.92 -16.20
C LEU A 21 6.38 1.41 -15.57
N PHE A 22 6.01 1.91 -14.39
CA PHE A 22 4.71 1.64 -13.78
C PHE A 22 3.57 2.16 -14.68
N GLU A 23 3.63 3.42 -15.11
CA GLU A 23 2.62 4.02 -16.01
C GLU A 23 2.46 3.24 -17.32
N ARG A 24 3.52 2.56 -17.79
CA ARG A 24 3.50 1.69 -18.98
C ARG A 24 2.97 0.27 -18.71
N GLY A 25 2.45 0.02 -17.52
CA GLY A 25 1.87 -1.25 -17.09
C GLY A 25 2.91 -2.37 -16.98
N LEU A 26 4.17 -2.06 -16.65
CA LEU A 26 5.23 -3.06 -16.66
C LEU A 26 5.03 -4.13 -15.59
N ILE A 27 4.60 -3.76 -14.38
CA ILE A 27 4.40 -4.70 -13.27
C ILE A 27 3.41 -5.80 -13.69
N GLN A 28 2.27 -5.40 -14.26
CA GLN A 28 1.22 -6.28 -14.76
C GLN A 28 1.74 -7.26 -15.81
N LYS A 29 2.64 -6.79 -16.70
CA LYS A 29 3.23 -7.62 -17.76
C LYS A 29 4.21 -8.67 -17.24
N ILE A 30 4.89 -8.40 -16.13
CA ILE A 30 5.96 -9.26 -15.62
C ILE A 30 5.56 -10.09 -14.40
N VAL A 31 4.52 -9.72 -13.65
CA VAL A 31 4.16 -10.38 -12.38
C VAL A 31 3.93 -11.88 -12.52
N ARG A 32 3.41 -12.32 -13.67
CA ARG A 32 3.22 -13.75 -13.99
C ARG A 32 4.53 -14.56 -13.99
N ASN A 33 5.66 -13.91 -14.24
CA ASN A 33 6.97 -14.56 -14.23
C ASN A 33 7.40 -15.01 -12.84
N LEU A 34 6.72 -14.55 -11.79
CA LEU A 34 6.93 -15.03 -10.42
C LEU A 34 6.56 -16.52 -10.26
N LYS A 35 5.70 -17.05 -11.15
CA LYS A 35 5.32 -18.47 -11.20
C LYS A 35 6.33 -19.34 -11.97
N ASN A 36 7.42 -18.76 -12.47
CA ASN A 36 8.40 -19.50 -13.25
C ASN A 36 9.17 -20.47 -12.34
N SER A 37 9.46 -21.68 -12.83
CA SER A 37 10.26 -22.67 -12.09
C SER A 37 11.73 -22.28 -11.95
N ASN A 38 12.21 -21.32 -12.76
CA ASN A 38 13.55 -20.78 -12.63
C ASN A 38 13.57 -19.67 -11.56
N ASP A 39 14.20 -19.97 -10.43
CA ASP A 39 14.31 -19.07 -9.28
C ASP A 39 14.99 -17.75 -9.62
N ILE A 40 15.93 -17.72 -10.57
CA ILE A 40 16.59 -16.48 -11.01
C ILE A 40 15.57 -15.58 -11.72
N VAL A 41 14.71 -16.16 -12.56
CA VAL A 41 13.66 -15.41 -13.26
C VAL A 41 12.63 -14.87 -12.28
N ALA A 42 12.20 -15.69 -11.32
CA ALA A 42 11.25 -15.28 -10.29
C ALA A 42 11.84 -14.18 -9.39
N LEU A 43 13.09 -14.35 -8.93
CA LEU A 43 13.80 -13.39 -8.10
C LEU A 43 14.04 -12.06 -8.82
N ASP A 44 14.50 -12.10 -10.08
CA ASP A 44 14.71 -10.88 -10.86
C ASP A 44 13.39 -10.15 -11.14
N THR A 45 12.29 -10.90 -11.30
CA THR A 45 10.95 -10.34 -11.45
C THR A 45 10.52 -9.58 -10.20
N VAL A 46 10.52 -10.22 -9.02
CA VAL A 46 10.10 -9.54 -7.78
C VAL A 46 11.06 -8.40 -7.41
N SER A 47 12.35 -8.54 -7.71
CA SER A 47 13.32 -7.45 -7.54
C SER A 47 13.00 -6.24 -8.41
N ALA A 48 12.62 -6.46 -9.67
CA ALA A 48 12.21 -5.38 -10.56
C ALA A 48 10.91 -4.71 -10.07
N ILE A 49 9.92 -5.51 -9.64
CA ILE A 49 8.66 -5.00 -9.07
C ILE A 49 8.93 -4.14 -7.83
N TYR A 50 9.74 -4.63 -6.89
CA TYR A 50 10.15 -3.87 -5.70
C TYR A 50 10.77 -2.52 -6.06
N LYS A 51 11.68 -2.48 -7.04
CA LYS A 51 12.31 -1.23 -7.48
C LYS A 51 11.30 -0.23 -8.05
N ILE A 52 10.29 -0.72 -8.76
CA ILE A 52 9.21 0.11 -9.32
C ILE A 52 8.30 0.64 -8.21
N ILE A 53 7.84 -0.22 -7.30
CA ILE A 53 6.98 0.17 -6.18
C ILE A 53 7.69 1.17 -5.26
N SER A 54 8.97 0.92 -4.95
CA SER A 54 9.75 1.79 -4.07
C SER A 54 10.08 3.16 -4.69
N ALA A 55 9.90 3.35 -5.99
CA ALA A 55 10.14 4.64 -6.63
C ALA A 55 9.25 5.75 -6.06
N GLU A 56 7.97 5.46 -5.83
CA GLU A 56 7.01 6.39 -5.24
C GLU A 56 7.44 6.84 -3.85
N TRP A 57 7.99 5.91 -3.08
CA TRP A 57 8.51 6.21 -1.75
C TRP A 57 9.63 7.27 -1.82
N TYR A 58 10.51 7.20 -2.82
CA TYR A 58 11.56 8.21 -3.00
C TYR A 58 11.01 9.54 -3.54
N ILE A 59 10.03 9.50 -4.45
CA ILE A 59 9.43 10.70 -5.06
C ILE A 59 8.63 11.50 -4.01
N TYR A 60 7.89 10.80 -3.14
CA TYR A 60 7.02 11.41 -2.13
C TYR A 60 7.59 11.37 -0.71
N ASN A 61 8.91 11.21 -0.57
CA ASN A 61 9.62 11.20 0.73
C ASN A 61 9.05 10.22 1.76
N GLY A 62 8.50 9.10 1.31
CA GLY A 62 7.97 8.04 2.15
C GLY A 62 6.76 8.45 2.97
N GLN A 63 6.01 9.46 2.54
CA GLN A 63 4.81 9.93 3.23
C GLN A 63 3.54 9.47 2.51
N GLY A 64 2.50 9.19 3.29
CA GLY A 64 1.17 8.86 2.77
C GLY A 64 0.99 7.42 2.31
N LEU A 65 -0.12 7.18 1.62
CA LEU A 65 -0.47 5.89 1.04
C LEU A 65 0.32 5.68 -0.27
N ASN A 66 0.62 4.42 -0.60
CA ASN A 66 1.24 4.14 -1.90
C ASN A 66 0.24 4.46 -3.04
N PRO A 67 0.59 5.36 -3.99
CA PRO A 67 -0.33 5.78 -5.05
C PRO A 67 -0.61 4.68 -6.09
N GLN A 68 0.18 3.60 -6.09
CA GLN A 68 -0.01 2.46 -7.00
C GLN A 68 -0.95 1.40 -6.41
N PHE A 69 -1.39 1.53 -5.14
CA PHE A 69 -2.07 0.46 -4.40
C PHE A 69 -3.33 -0.03 -5.11
N GLU A 70 -4.28 0.86 -5.40
CA GLU A 70 -5.60 0.50 -5.95
C GLU A 70 -5.49 -0.19 -7.32
N VAL A 71 -4.57 0.28 -8.16
CA VAL A 71 -4.31 -0.32 -9.48
C VAL A 71 -3.71 -1.72 -9.32
N LEU A 72 -2.71 -1.87 -8.46
CA LEU A 72 -2.05 -3.16 -8.24
C LEU A 72 -2.92 -4.18 -7.49
N GLU A 73 -3.85 -3.70 -6.67
CA GLU A 73 -4.87 -4.52 -6.03
C GLU A 73 -5.85 -5.06 -7.07
N SER A 74 -6.46 -4.19 -7.87
CA SER A 74 -7.44 -4.56 -8.90
C SER A 74 -6.86 -5.45 -9.99
N ASP A 75 -5.59 -5.27 -10.36
CA ASP A 75 -4.87 -6.13 -11.31
C ASP A 75 -4.43 -7.48 -10.73
N GLY A 76 -4.70 -7.75 -9.45
CA GLY A 76 -4.31 -9.01 -8.78
C GLY A 76 -2.81 -9.16 -8.54
N VAL A 77 -2.04 -8.08 -8.68
CA VAL A 77 -0.59 -8.08 -8.42
C VAL A 77 -0.32 -8.32 -6.95
N ILE A 78 -1.06 -7.65 -6.05
CA ILE A 78 -0.93 -7.84 -4.59
C ILE A 78 -1.17 -9.30 -4.23
N ASN A 79 -2.23 -9.90 -4.76
CA ASN A 79 -2.55 -11.30 -4.52
C ASN A 79 -1.44 -12.23 -5.06
N THR A 80 -0.85 -11.92 -6.21
CA THR A 80 0.24 -12.71 -6.77
C THR A 80 1.52 -12.61 -5.93
N LEU A 81 1.86 -11.42 -5.44
CA LEU A 81 2.98 -11.22 -4.52
C LEU A 81 2.78 -12.02 -3.23
N PHE A 82 1.55 -12.05 -2.70
CA PHE A 82 1.23 -12.79 -1.49
C PHE A 82 1.23 -14.32 -1.69
N GLU A 83 0.41 -14.82 -2.61
CA GLU A 83 0.21 -16.27 -2.77
C GLU A 83 1.43 -16.93 -3.43
N VAL A 84 1.92 -16.37 -4.54
CA VAL A 84 3.01 -16.97 -5.30
C VAL A 84 4.35 -16.58 -4.72
N GLY A 85 4.56 -15.29 -4.47
CA GLY A 85 5.85 -14.77 -4.01
C GLY A 85 6.16 -15.16 -2.57
N LEU A 86 5.25 -14.85 -1.65
CA LEU A 86 5.49 -15.01 -0.22
C LEU A 86 5.15 -16.41 0.29
N ARG A 87 3.96 -16.94 0.01
CA ARG A 87 3.56 -18.26 0.52
C ARG A 87 4.24 -19.41 -0.21
N GLN A 88 4.27 -19.36 -1.55
CA GLN A 88 4.78 -20.44 -2.40
C GLN A 88 6.20 -20.23 -2.90
N GLY A 89 6.83 -19.08 -2.62
CA GLY A 89 8.17 -18.76 -3.14
C GLY A 89 9.19 -19.86 -2.84
N HIS A 90 9.96 -20.27 -3.86
CA HIS A 90 10.88 -21.41 -3.74
C HIS A 90 12.11 -21.11 -2.89
N THR A 91 12.52 -19.84 -2.84
CA THR A 91 13.71 -19.39 -2.09
C THR A 91 13.33 -18.33 -1.08
N ASP A 92 14.12 -18.24 0.00
CA ASP A 92 13.95 -17.19 1.00
C ASP A 92 14.03 -15.80 0.36
N GLN A 93 14.95 -15.56 -0.58
CA GLN A 93 15.09 -14.27 -1.27
C GLN A 93 13.82 -13.83 -2.01
N ILE A 94 13.07 -14.76 -2.61
CA ILE A 94 11.81 -14.46 -3.28
C ILE A 94 10.74 -14.07 -2.25
N LYS A 95 10.67 -14.81 -1.13
CA LYS A 95 9.72 -14.52 -0.04
C LYS A 95 10.02 -13.17 0.60
N GLU A 96 11.30 -12.89 0.85
CA GLU A 96 11.79 -11.63 1.41
C GLU A 96 11.39 -10.45 0.54
N ALA A 97 11.78 -10.47 -0.74
CA ALA A 97 11.43 -9.40 -1.67
C ALA A 97 9.91 -9.22 -1.84
N SER A 98 9.13 -10.30 -1.74
CA SER A 98 7.67 -10.25 -1.80
C SER A 98 7.07 -9.61 -0.55
N ALA A 99 7.54 -9.97 0.65
CA ALA A 99 7.14 -9.36 1.91
C ALA A 99 7.49 -7.86 1.94
N GLU A 100 8.66 -7.48 1.42
CA GLU A 100 9.05 -6.08 1.27
C GLU A 100 8.10 -5.31 0.35
N CYS A 101 7.76 -5.87 -0.83
CA CYS A 101 6.79 -5.25 -1.73
C CYS A 101 5.44 -5.01 -1.02
N LEU A 102 4.92 -6.03 -0.35
CA LEU A 102 3.65 -5.94 0.38
C LEU A 102 3.72 -4.88 1.48
N SER A 103 4.81 -4.80 2.23
CA SER A 103 4.97 -3.79 3.29
C SER A 103 4.98 -2.35 2.77
N LEU A 104 5.53 -2.11 1.57
CA LEU A 104 5.53 -0.80 0.91
C LEU A 104 4.17 -0.44 0.34
N LEU A 105 3.44 -1.41 -0.21
CA LEU A 105 2.09 -1.19 -0.74
C LEU A 105 1.10 -0.92 0.40
N TYR A 106 1.18 -1.68 1.49
CA TYR A 106 0.37 -1.50 2.69
C TYR A 106 0.91 -0.42 3.65
N GLN A 107 1.84 0.43 3.20
CA GLN A 107 2.29 1.54 4.01
C GLN A 107 1.10 2.41 4.43
N ASN A 108 1.01 2.73 5.73
CA ASN A 108 -0.11 3.47 6.32
C ASN A 108 -1.49 2.80 6.13
N ARG A 109 -1.54 1.51 5.76
CA ARG A 109 -2.76 0.71 5.64
C ARG A 109 -2.72 -0.47 6.60
N GLU A 110 -3.89 -0.98 6.93
CA GLU A 110 -4.00 -2.25 7.64
C GLU A 110 -3.80 -3.41 6.66
N LEU A 111 -2.93 -4.36 7.01
CA LEU A 111 -2.85 -5.62 6.30
C LEU A 111 -4.12 -6.44 6.53
N PRO A 112 -4.68 -7.09 5.49
CA PRO A 112 -5.77 -8.04 5.65
C PRO A 112 -5.42 -9.14 6.65
N GLU A 113 -6.40 -9.60 7.42
CA GLU A 113 -6.19 -10.59 8.48
C GLU A 113 -5.50 -11.87 7.98
N ASN A 114 -5.84 -12.34 6.78
CA ASN A 114 -5.23 -13.53 6.17
C ASN A 114 -3.76 -13.32 5.75
N MET A 115 -3.30 -12.06 5.62
CA MET A 115 -1.94 -11.72 5.22
C MET A 115 -1.07 -11.29 6.40
N LYS A 116 -1.68 -10.67 7.42
CA LYS A 116 -1.02 -9.98 8.53
C LYS A 116 0.04 -10.85 9.21
N GLU A 117 -0.32 -12.04 9.65
CA GLU A 117 0.62 -12.94 10.35
C GLU A 117 1.79 -13.37 9.46
N VAL A 118 1.50 -13.76 8.21
CA VAL A 118 2.51 -14.28 7.27
C VAL A 118 3.53 -13.20 6.90
N VAL A 119 3.05 -12.00 6.57
CA VAL A 119 3.91 -10.87 6.19
C VAL A 119 4.77 -10.43 7.38
N ILE A 120 4.17 -10.24 8.56
CA ILE A 120 4.90 -9.78 9.75
C ILE A 120 5.94 -10.82 10.19
N THR A 121 5.58 -12.11 10.16
CA THR A 121 6.49 -13.18 10.56
C THR A 121 7.71 -13.25 9.64
N GLN A 122 7.49 -13.13 8.32
CA GLN A 122 8.57 -13.12 7.35
C GLN A 122 9.50 -11.90 7.55
N LEU A 123 8.94 -10.69 7.69
CA LEU A 123 9.74 -9.48 7.96
C LEU A 123 10.53 -9.58 9.28
N LYS A 124 9.98 -10.22 10.33
CA LYS A 124 10.69 -10.45 11.59
C LYS A 124 11.83 -11.45 11.45
N LYS A 125 11.63 -12.54 10.71
CA LYS A 125 12.70 -13.53 10.40
C LYS A 125 13.91 -12.83 9.78
N GLU A 126 13.67 -11.88 8.88
CA GLU A 126 14.72 -11.14 8.18
C GLU A 126 15.53 -10.18 9.06
N LEU A 127 14.97 -9.69 10.18
CA LEU A 127 15.73 -8.88 11.14
C LEU A 127 16.90 -9.65 11.77
N HIS A 128 16.82 -10.97 11.79
CA HIS A 128 17.85 -11.85 12.32
C HIS A 128 18.80 -12.38 11.22
N ALA A 129 18.63 -11.97 9.97
CA ALA A 129 19.51 -12.35 8.88
C ALA A 129 20.90 -11.69 9.02
N GLN A 130 21.95 -12.34 8.50
CA GLN A 130 23.30 -11.77 8.53
C GLN A 130 23.48 -10.60 7.54
N ASN A 131 22.59 -10.47 6.55
CA ASN A 131 22.67 -9.47 5.51
C ASN A 131 22.10 -8.12 5.97
N ARG A 132 22.97 -7.11 6.12
CA ARG A 132 22.58 -5.74 6.53
C ARG A 132 21.55 -5.09 5.60
N ALA A 133 21.56 -5.42 4.30
CA ALA A 133 20.58 -4.87 3.35
C ALA A 133 19.17 -5.38 3.68
N ASN A 134 19.05 -6.68 3.98
CA ASN A 134 17.80 -7.32 4.38
C ASN A 134 17.29 -6.68 5.68
N ILE A 135 18.12 -6.62 6.73
CA ILE A 135 17.74 -5.99 8.01
C ILE A 135 17.17 -4.57 7.81
N LYS A 136 17.83 -3.75 6.98
CA LYS A 136 17.40 -2.38 6.69
C LYS A 136 16.04 -2.35 5.98
N CYS A 137 15.85 -3.20 4.97
CA CYS A 137 14.61 -3.24 4.23
C CYS A 137 13.44 -3.78 5.07
N SER A 138 13.65 -4.82 5.86
CA SER A 138 12.62 -5.42 6.72
C SER A 138 12.26 -4.50 7.89
N SER A 139 13.24 -3.84 8.50
CA SER A 139 13.00 -2.80 9.52
C SER A 139 12.12 -1.69 8.97
N ARG A 140 12.39 -1.25 7.73
CA ARG A 140 11.56 -0.26 7.04
C ARG A 140 10.17 -0.82 6.75
N GLY A 141 10.04 -2.06 6.27
CA GLY A 141 8.75 -2.68 6.01
C GLY A 141 7.88 -2.73 7.26
N LEU A 142 8.44 -3.16 8.39
CA LEU A 142 7.76 -3.14 9.68
C LEU A 142 7.38 -1.72 10.12
N LEU A 143 8.24 -0.73 9.89
CA LEU A 143 7.93 0.68 10.15
C LEU A 143 6.76 1.16 9.27
N CYS A 144 6.75 0.87 7.97
CA CYS A 144 5.68 1.24 7.04
C CYS A 144 4.32 0.67 7.49
N LEU A 145 4.31 -0.56 8.01
CA LEU A 145 3.12 -1.22 8.55
C LEU A 145 2.71 -0.65 9.91
N ALA A 146 3.68 -0.36 10.79
CA ALA A 146 3.44 0.23 12.11
C ALA A 146 2.99 1.70 12.04
N GLN A 147 3.29 2.38 10.93
CA GLN A 147 2.80 3.73 10.64
C GLN A 147 1.31 3.78 10.33
N ASN A 148 0.58 2.65 10.32
CA ASN A 148 -0.87 2.70 10.35
C ASN A 148 -1.33 3.41 11.65
N LYS A 149 -1.48 4.72 11.55
CA LYS A 149 -1.87 5.57 12.66
C LYS A 149 -3.32 5.37 13.04
N VAL A 150 -4.15 4.73 12.20
CA VAL A 150 -5.60 4.72 12.39
C VAL A 150 -6.17 3.32 12.13
N SER A 151 -6.57 2.62 13.19
CA SER A 151 -7.23 1.31 13.08
C SER A 151 -8.74 1.47 12.92
N ARG A 152 -9.35 0.58 12.13
CA ARG A 152 -10.82 0.46 12.02
C ARG A 152 -11.33 -0.42 13.17
N ILE A 153 -12.03 0.18 14.14
CA ILE A 153 -12.54 -0.54 15.33
C ILE A 153 -13.81 -1.31 14.99
N SER A 154 -14.82 -0.61 14.48
CA SER A 154 -16.13 -1.19 14.25
C SER A 154 -16.93 -0.39 13.25
N LYS A 155 -17.85 -1.04 12.57
CA LYS A 155 -18.86 -0.35 11.77
C LYS A 155 -19.89 0.24 12.74
N ILE A 156 -20.09 1.56 12.67
CA ILE A 156 -21.04 2.27 13.54
C ILE A 156 -22.25 2.81 12.78
N GLY A 157 -22.25 2.71 11.45
CA GLY A 157 -23.40 3.08 10.64
C GLY A 157 -23.34 2.50 9.24
N GLN A 158 -24.52 2.28 8.65
CA GLN A 158 -24.68 1.93 7.25
C GLN A 158 -25.82 2.77 6.68
N GLY A 159 -25.51 3.61 5.70
CA GLY A 159 -26.49 4.29 4.87
C GLY A 159 -26.68 3.57 3.54
N GLY A 160 -27.57 4.10 2.68
CA GLY A 160 -27.85 3.51 1.36
C GLY A 160 -26.61 3.39 0.45
N GLN A 161 -25.64 4.30 0.57
CA GLN A 161 -24.45 4.36 -0.29
C GLN A 161 -23.14 4.53 0.49
N ALA A 162 -23.16 4.31 1.81
CA ALA A 162 -22.03 4.61 2.67
C ALA A 162 -21.96 3.70 3.89
N SER A 163 -20.74 3.43 4.33
CA SER A 163 -20.46 2.80 5.62
C SER A 163 -19.74 3.80 6.52
N VAL A 164 -20.19 3.94 7.76
CA VAL A 164 -19.52 4.76 8.77
C VAL A 164 -18.76 3.83 9.70
N TRP A 165 -17.47 4.09 9.84
CA TRP A 165 -16.55 3.31 10.65
C TRP A 165 -16.06 4.15 11.83
N LEU A 166 -16.06 3.55 13.01
CA LEU A 166 -15.31 4.06 14.15
C LEU A 166 -13.85 3.72 13.93
N MET A 167 -13.05 4.76 13.83
CA MET A 167 -11.61 4.67 13.67
C MET A 167 -10.94 5.12 14.96
N GLN A 168 -9.79 4.55 15.29
CA GLN A 168 -8.98 4.99 16.43
C GLN A 168 -7.57 5.31 15.96
N ASP A 169 -7.14 6.52 16.28
CA ASP A 169 -5.74 6.87 16.17
C ASP A 169 -4.95 6.04 17.20
N ASN A 170 -4.07 5.17 16.71
CA ASN A 170 -3.27 4.23 17.49
C ASN A 170 -2.20 4.92 18.35
N THR A 171 -1.86 6.18 18.05
CA THR A 171 -0.83 6.94 18.79
C THR A 171 -1.46 7.72 19.95
N THR A 172 -2.63 8.32 19.72
CA THR A 172 -3.31 9.22 20.66
C THR A 172 -4.51 8.57 21.35
N ASN A 173 -4.91 7.38 20.91
CA ASN A 173 -6.19 6.73 21.26
C ASN A 173 -7.43 7.56 20.93
N GLN A 174 -7.28 8.62 20.13
CA GLN A 174 -8.39 9.46 19.73
C GLN A 174 -9.31 8.70 18.77
N LYS A 175 -10.61 8.68 19.07
CA LYS A 175 -11.60 8.04 18.21
C LYS A 175 -12.22 9.05 17.25
N THR A 176 -12.32 8.69 15.97
CA THR A 176 -12.96 9.49 14.92
C THR A 176 -13.92 8.62 14.11
N ALA A 177 -14.98 9.23 13.57
CA ALA A 177 -15.91 8.53 12.68
C ALA A 177 -15.53 8.84 11.23
N TRP A 178 -15.24 7.82 10.43
CA TRP A 178 -14.93 7.97 9.00
C TRP A 178 -16.10 7.45 8.17
N LYS A 179 -16.63 8.30 7.27
CA LYS A 179 -17.66 7.93 6.29
C LYS A 179 -16.97 7.44 5.02
N GLU A 180 -16.97 6.13 4.83
CA GLU A 180 -16.51 5.47 3.60
C GLU A 180 -17.67 5.41 2.62
N LEU A 181 -17.45 5.96 1.43
CA LEU A 181 -18.48 6.16 0.45
C LEU A 181 -18.28 5.19 -0.72
N ASN A 182 -19.32 4.43 -1.05
CA ASN A 182 -19.27 3.45 -2.14
C ASN A 182 -19.93 4.08 -3.37
N TYR A 183 -19.12 4.64 -4.28
CA TYR A 183 -19.61 5.27 -5.51
C TYR A 183 -19.44 4.34 -6.70
N TYR A 184 -20.51 4.18 -7.48
CA TYR A 184 -20.53 3.36 -8.69
C TYR A 184 -20.54 4.22 -9.95
N THR A 185 -20.80 5.53 -9.84
CA THR A 185 -20.85 6.49 -10.95
C THR A 185 -20.20 7.85 -10.62
N ASP A 186 -19.74 8.57 -11.65
CA ASP A 186 -19.13 9.90 -11.50
C ASP A 186 -20.07 10.94 -10.87
N GLN A 187 -21.37 10.81 -11.13
CA GLN A 187 -22.38 11.69 -10.56
C GLN A 187 -22.48 11.52 -9.03
N GLU A 188 -22.42 10.27 -8.54
CA GLU A 188 -22.45 10.01 -7.10
C GLU A 188 -21.20 10.54 -6.40
N LYS A 189 -20.03 10.42 -7.05
CA LYS A 189 -18.77 11.02 -6.57
C LYS A 189 -18.83 12.55 -6.49
N GLN A 190 -19.48 13.23 -7.43
CA GLN A 190 -19.66 14.69 -7.34
C GLN A 190 -20.62 15.09 -6.22
N ASN A 191 -21.69 14.31 -6.00
CA ASN A 191 -22.65 14.55 -4.92
C ASN A 191 -21.99 14.37 -3.55
N ALA A 192 -21.11 13.37 -3.42
CA ALA A 192 -20.23 13.16 -2.28
C ALA A 192 -19.46 14.40 -1.85
N HIS A 193 -18.81 15.02 -2.82
CA HIS A 193 -17.86 16.08 -2.61
C HIS A 193 -18.60 17.31 -2.10
N ARG A 194 -19.77 17.59 -2.70
CA ARG A 194 -20.70 18.62 -2.20
C ARG A 194 -21.18 18.34 -0.78
N GLU A 195 -21.52 17.11 -0.43
CA GLU A 195 -21.93 16.76 0.94
C GLU A 195 -20.78 16.97 1.94
N ALA A 196 -19.56 16.55 1.58
CA ALA A 196 -18.36 16.74 2.40
C ALA A 196 -18.03 18.24 2.59
N GLU A 197 -18.13 19.04 1.54
CA GLU A 197 -17.97 20.50 1.60
C GLU A 197 -19.00 21.15 2.53
N LEU A 198 -20.27 20.74 2.43
CA LEU A 198 -21.34 21.21 3.32
C LEU A 198 -21.04 20.85 4.78
N MET A 199 -20.61 19.62 5.06
CA MET A 199 -20.25 19.23 6.44
C MET A 199 -19.05 20.02 6.96
N LEU A 200 -18.03 20.27 6.13
CA LEU A 200 -16.88 21.10 6.51
C LEU A 200 -17.32 22.54 6.84
N GLN A 201 -18.16 23.14 6.01
CA GLN A 201 -18.72 24.48 6.25
C GLN A 201 -19.52 24.54 7.56
N LEU A 202 -20.41 23.57 7.80
CA LEU A 202 -21.19 23.48 9.04
C LEU A 202 -20.27 23.31 10.26
N SER A 203 -19.25 22.46 10.17
CA SER A 203 -18.28 22.26 11.25
C SER A 203 -17.50 23.54 11.59
N ASN A 204 -17.14 24.33 10.58
CA ASN A 204 -16.45 25.61 10.75
C ASN A 204 -17.38 26.65 11.40
N ASN A 205 -18.65 26.69 11.00
CA ASN A 205 -19.65 27.56 11.61
C ASN A 205 -19.93 27.21 13.08
N LEU A 206 -19.84 25.93 13.46
CA LEU A 206 -19.97 25.49 14.84
C LEU A 206 -18.75 25.84 15.70
N LYS A 207 -17.54 25.84 15.12
CA LYS A 207 -16.30 26.23 15.82
C LYS A 207 -16.13 27.74 15.97
N TYR A 208 -16.70 28.51 15.03
CA TYR A 208 -16.66 29.96 15.02
C TYR A 208 -18.06 30.50 14.72
N PRO A 209 -18.98 30.50 15.71
CA PRO A 209 -20.28 31.10 15.50
C PRO A 209 -20.07 32.58 15.15
N LYS A 210 -20.55 32.99 13.98
CA LYS A 210 -20.58 34.41 13.61
C LYS A 210 -21.32 35.14 14.73
N SER A 211 -20.64 36.05 15.42
CA SER A 211 -21.30 36.97 16.33
C SER A 211 -22.32 37.76 15.53
N SER A 212 -23.60 37.47 15.77
CA SER A 212 -24.72 38.25 15.25
C SER A 212 -24.55 39.68 15.72
N SER A 213 -24.13 40.55 14.80
CA SER A 213 -24.15 42.01 14.99
C SER A 213 -25.59 42.44 14.82
N SER A 214 -26.13 43.06 15.86
CA SER A 214 -27.45 43.70 15.93
C SER A 214 -27.64 44.78 14.87
#